data_AF-A0A538DIQ6-F1
#
_entry.id   AF-A0A538DIQ6-F1
#
_cell.length_a   1.000
_cell.length_b   1.000
_cell.length_c   1.000
_cell.angle_alpha   90.00
_cell.angle_beta   90.00
_cell.angle_gamma   90.00
#
_symmetry.space_group_name_H-M   'P 1'
#
loop_
_entity.id
_entity.type
_entity.pdbx_description
1 polymer ?
#
loop_
_entity_poly.entity_id
_entity_poly.type
_entity_poly.pdbx_seq_one_letter_code
_entity_poly.pdbx_strand_id
1 'polypeptide(L)'
;MAIELDVLGDTRPLWNDWLADAARRFHSISPLDPTKLPEDRAAAAEALDTWAEDGVGDWRSALGRFAEDRAPVYLRPDAEISALLRELAARGHRLGVFTDAPEALARIAVAQLGADRRIEALETGAGALDRLLERLGPDTLVVRERSALPVELAR
;
A
#
# COMPACT_ATOMS: atom_id res chain seq x y z
N MET A 1 12.76 4.98 10.14
CA MET A 1 12.89 4.27 8.86
C MET A 1 11.57 4.39 8.13
N ALA A 2 11.61 4.78 6.86
CA ALA A 2 10.47 4.84 5.96
C ALA A 2 10.58 3.68 4.97
N ILE A 3 9.64 2.74 5.01
CA ILE A 3 9.67 1.50 4.23
C ILE A 3 8.57 1.56 3.18
N GLU A 4 8.90 1.31 1.92
CA GLU A 4 7.90 1.20 0.86
C GLU A 4 7.07 -0.07 1.06
N LEU A 5 5.74 0.03 0.97
CA LEU A 5 4.84 -1.10 1.24
C LEU A 5 5.18 -2.35 0.42
N ASP A 6 5.55 -2.17 -0.85
CA ASP A 6 5.84 -3.29 -1.74
C ASP A 6 7.13 -4.04 -1.36
N VAL A 7 7.98 -3.48 -0.48
CA VAL A 7 9.08 -4.20 0.18
C VAL A 7 8.56 -5.27 1.14
N LEU A 8 7.44 -4.99 1.81
CA LEU A 8 6.79 -5.91 2.74
C LEU A 8 5.97 -6.97 2.01
N GLY A 9 5.42 -6.61 0.85
CA GLY A 9 4.75 -7.52 -0.08
C GLY A 9 4.15 -6.76 -1.25
N ASP A 10 4.35 -7.26 -2.46
CA ASP A 10 3.89 -6.61 -3.70
C ASP A 10 2.36 -6.55 -3.76
N THR A 11 1.82 -5.33 -3.71
CA THR A 11 0.38 -5.06 -3.74
C THR A 11 -0.15 -4.77 -5.15
N ARG A 12 0.70 -4.70 -6.19
CA ARG A 12 0.28 -4.43 -7.57
C ARG A 12 -0.63 -5.51 -8.16
N PRO A 13 -0.39 -6.82 -7.94
CA PRO A 13 -1.29 -7.86 -8.44
C PRO A 13 -2.71 -7.75 -7.89
N LEU A 14 -2.85 -7.43 -6.60
CA LEU A 14 -4.15 -7.24 -5.95
C LEU A 14 -4.87 -5.99 -6.50
N TRP A 15 -4.14 -4.90 -6.67
CA TRP A 15 -4.64 -3.68 -7.31
C TRP A 15 -5.16 -3.94 -8.72
N ASN A 16 -4.38 -4.65 -9.55
CA ASN A 16 -4.74 -4.95 -10.93
C ASN A 16 -5.96 -5.87 -11.03
N ASP A 17 -6.09 -6.87 -10.14
CA ASP A 17 -7.27 -7.74 -10.09
C ASP A 17 -8.52 -6.93 -9.72
N TRP A 18 -8.39 -6.00 -8.77
CA TRP A 18 -9.49 -5.09 -8.43
C TRP A 18 -9.89 -4.19 -9.60
N LEU A 19 -8.95 -3.62 -10.35
CA LEU A 19 -9.26 -2.80 -11.53
C LEU A 19 -10.03 -3.60 -12.58
N ALA A 20 -9.63 -4.85 -12.83
CA ALA A 20 -10.35 -5.75 -13.72
C ALA A 20 -11.75 -6.11 -13.20
N ASP A 21 -11.93 -6.25 -11.89
CA ASP A 21 -13.26 -6.43 -11.28
C ASP A 21 -14.13 -5.19 -11.40
N ALA A 22 -13.60 -4.01 -11.07
CA ALA A 22 -14.29 -2.73 -11.17
C ALA A 22 -14.77 -2.47 -12.61
N ALA A 23 -13.92 -2.71 -13.60
CA ALA A 23 -14.28 -2.56 -15.01
C ALA A 23 -15.46 -3.44 -15.44
N ARG A 24 -15.55 -4.67 -14.91
CA ARG A 24 -16.69 -5.56 -15.17
C ARG A 24 -17.93 -5.16 -14.37
N ARG A 25 -17.76 -4.85 -13.09
CA ARG A 25 -18.83 -4.61 -12.12
C ARG A 25 -19.58 -3.31 -12.39
N PHE A 26 -18.86 -2.26 -12.76
CA PHE A 26 -19.43 -0.91 -12.95
C PHE A 26 -19.67 -0.56 -14.42
N HIS A 27 -19.44 -1.52 -15.34
CA HIS A 27 -19.56 -1.32 -16.79
C HIS A 27 -20.87 -0.66 -17.23
N SER A 28 -22.00 -1.03 -16.61
CA SER A 28 -23.31 -0.49 -16.98
C SER A 28 -23.57 0.93 -16.49
N ILE A 29 -22.75 1.45 -15.58
CA ILE A 29 -22.87 2.80 -14.99
C ILE A 29 -21.92 3.75 -15.70
N SER A 30 -20.62 3.46 -15.62
CA SER A 30 -19.57 4.21 -16.33
C SER A 30 -18.47 3.23 -16.76
N PRO A 31 -18.20 3.08 -18.08
CA PRO A 31 -17.16 2.17 -18.55
C PRO A 31 -15.77 2.57 -18.07
N LEU A 32 -15.09 1.67 -17.37
CA LEU A 32 -13.69 1.81 -16.97
C LEU A 32 -12.80 0.96 -17.88
N ASP A 33 -11.74 1.56 -18.41
CA ASP A 33 -10.66 0.85 -19.13
C ASP A 33 -9.37 0.89 -18.30
N PRO A 34 -9.03 -0.19 -17.58
CA PRO A 34 -7.83 -0.24 -16.74
C PRO A 34 -6.53 0.02 -17.50
N THR A 35 -6.48 -0.25 -18.81
CA THR A 35 -5.27 -0.06 -19.62
C THR A 35 -4.97 1.40 -19.92
N LYS A 36 -5.93 2.29 -19.69
CA LYS A 36 -5.79 3.74 -19.87
C LYS A 36 -5.47 4.48 -18.58
N LEU A 37 -5.50 3.79 -17.44
CA LEU A 37 -5.14 4.40 -16.16
C LEU A 37 -3.61 4.61 -16.09
N PRO A 38 -3.16 5.69 -15.42
CA PRO A 38 -1.76 5.86 -15.08
C PRO A 38 -1.16 4.64 -14.36
N GLU A 39 0.14 4.39 -14.56
CA GLU A 39 0.85 3.32 -13.85
C GLU A 39 1.10 3.65 -12.38
N ASP A 40 1.30 4.93 -12.05
CA ASP A 40 1.34 5.42 -10.69
C ASP A 40 -0.05 5.30 -10.05
N ARG A 41 -0.14 4.59 -8.92
CA ARG A 41 -1.44 4.27 -8.32
C ARG A 41 -2.12 5.47 -7.69
N ALA A 42 -1.38 6.51 -7.33
CA ALA A 42 -1.97 7.73 -6.82
C ALA A 42 -2.64 8.52 -7.94
N ALA A 43 -1.96 8.68 -9.08
CA ALA A 43 -2.53 9.29 -10.27
C ALA A 43 -3.71 8.47 -10.82
N ALA A 44 -3.63 7.13 -10.77
CA ALA A 44 -4.76 6.27 -11.10
C ALA A 44 -5.95 6.47 -10.16
N ALA A 45 -5.72 6.66 -8.86
CA ALA A 45 -6.78 6.95 -7.90
C ALA A 45 -7.49 8.28 -8.19
N GLU A 46 -6.75 9.32 -8.58
CA GLU A 46 -7.33 10.61 -9.00
C GLU A 46 -8.18 10.47 -10.27
N ALA A 47 -7.72 9.67 -11.24
CA ALA A 47 -8.49 9.36 -12.43
C ALA A 47 -9.78 8.57 -12.10
N LEU A 48 -9.70 7.65 -11.13
CA LEU A 48 -10.86 6.91 -10.63
C LEU A 48 -11.84 7.79 -9.86
N ASP A 49 -11.37 8.82 -9.16
CA ASP A 49 -12.24 9.82 -8.54
C ASP A 49 -13.06 10.56 -9.58
N THR A 50 -12.40 11.01 -10.65
CA THR A 50 -13.08 11.67 -11.77
C THR A 50 -14.08 10.73 -12.45
N TRP A 51 -13.67 9.49 -12.73
CA TRP A 51 -14.57 8.47 -13.29
C TRP A 51 -15.77 8.17 -12.40
N ALA A 52 -15.61 8.24 -11.07
CA ALA A 52 -16.69 7.96 -10.15
C ALA A 52 -17.76 9.07 -10.07
N GLU A 53 -17.43 10.29 -10.52
CA GLU A 53 -18.41 11.40 -10.62
C GLU A 53 -19.59 11.04 -11.55
N ASP A 54 -19.42 10.09 -12.48
CA ASP A 54 -20.46 9.57 -13.36
C ASP A 54 -21.50 8.65 -12.65
N GLY A 55 -21.53 8.67 -11.31
CA GLY A 55 -22.51 7.92 -10.51
C GLY A 55 -22.04 6.54 -10.08
N VAL A 56 -20.74 6.24 -10.23
CA VAL A 56 -20.15 5.09 -9.55
C VAL A 56 -20.10 5.46 -8.07
N GLY A 57 -20.79 4.68 -7.24
CA GLY A 57 -20.75 4.87 -5.78
C GLY A 57 -19.31 4.74 -5.23
N ASP A 58 -19.17 4.82 -3.91
CA ASP A 58 -17.86 4.83 -3.24
C ASP A 58 -16.95 3.64 -3.64
N TRP A 59 -16.07 3.89 -4.62
CA TRP A 59 -15.16 2.91 -5.20
C TRP A 59 -14.06 2.53 -4.21
N ARG A 60 -13.66 3.44 -3.31
CA ARG A 60 -12.66 3.15 -2.28
C ARG A 60 -13.18 2.15 -1.27
N SER A 61 -14.43 2.31 -0.85
CA SER A 61 -15.11 1.30 -0.02
C SER A 61 -15.29 -0.03 -0.73
N ALA A 62 -15.48 -0.04 -2.06
CA ALA A 62 -15.52 -1.27 -2.84
C ALA A 62 -14.14 -1.94 -2.92
N LEU A 63 -13.07 -1.16 -3.13
CA LEU A 63 -11.68 -1.60 -3.10
C LEU A 63 -11.31 -2.21 -1.75
N GLY A 64 -11.63 -1.54 -0.64
CA GLY A 64 -11.33 -2.04 0.70
C GLY A 64 -11.92 -3.43 0.94
N ARG A 65 -13.21 -3.61 0.64
CA ARG A 65 -13.89 -4.93 0.76
C ARG A 65 -13.28 -5.99 -0.15
N PHE A 66 -13.01 -5.63 -1.40
CA PHE A 66 -12.37 -6.56 -2.33
C PHE A 66 -10.99 -6.98 -1.81
N ALA A 67 -10.20 -6.03 -1.32
CA ALA A 67 -8.89 -6.29 -0.74
C ALA A 67 -9.01 -7.18 0.50
N GLU A 68 -9.95 -6.93 1.41
CA GLU A 68 -10.17 -7.77 2.60
C GLU A 68 -10.42 -9.23 2.22
N ASP A 69 -11.28 -9.47 1.22
CA ASP A 69 -11.61 -10.82 0.77
C ASP A 69 -10.46 -11.52 0.05
N ARG A 70 -9.62 -10.76 -0.66
CA ARG A 70 -8.65 -11.30 -1.63
C ARG A 70 -7.21 -11.22 -1.16
N ALA A 71 -6.87 -10.37 -0.20
CA ALA A 71 -5.50 -10.16 0.26
C ALA A 71 -4.76 -11.46 0.62
N PRO A 72 -5.36 -12.48 1.27
CA PRO A 72 -4.66 -13.74 1.54
C PRO A 72 -4.21 -14.51 0.31
N VAL A 73 -4.79 -14.26 -0.88
CA VAL A 73 -4.38 -14.88 -2.14
C VAL A 73 -3.09 -14.27 -2.67
N TYR A 74 -2.92 -12.96 -2.50
CA TYR A 74 -1.82 -12.18 -3.08
C TYR A 74 -0.68 -11.92 -2.09
N LEU A 75 -1.01 -11.75 -0.82
CA LEU A 75 -0.10 -11.27 0.21
C LEU A 75 0.11 -12.34 1.26
N ARG A 76 1.36 -12.80 1.36
CA ARG A 76 1.80 -13.76 2.36
C ARG A 76 2.76 -13.08 3.33
N PRO A 77 2.51 -13.16 4.65
CA PRO A 77 3.48 -12.73 5.63
C PRO A 77 4.82 -13.42 5.40
N ASP A 78 5.89 -12.64 5.47
CA ASP A 78 7.24 -13.15 5.43
C ASP A 78 7.83 -13.19 6.84
N ALA A 79 8.27 -14.38 7.27
CA ALA A 79 8.75 -14.60 8.63
C ALA A 79 10.04 -13.83 8.91
N GLU A 80 10.93 -13.70 7.93
CA GLU A 80 12.20 -12.97 8.07
C GLU A 80 11.96 -11.47 8.19
N ILE A 81 11.09 -10.91 7.32
CA ILE A 81 10.69 -9.50 7.41
C ILE A 81 9.99 -9.25 8.75
N SER A 82 9.08 -10.12 9.16
CA SER A 82 8.36 -9.98 10.43
C SER A 82 9.30 -9.99 11.64
N ALA A 83 10.31 -10.86 11.62
CA ALA A 83 11.34 -10.93 12.66
C ALA A 83 12.19 -9.65 12.68
N LEU A 84 12.65 -9.19 11.51
CA LEU A 84 13.45 -7.98 11.38
C LEU A 84 12.70 -6.73 11.87
N LEU A 85 11.46 -6.54 11.43
CA LEU A 85 10.63 -5.41 11.88
C LEU A 85 10.42 -5.45 13.40
N ARG A 86 10.20 -6.64 13.97
CA ARG A 86 10.08 -6.82 15.43
C ARG A 86 11.36 -6.40 16.13
N GLU A 87 12.50 -6.78 15.60
CA GLU A 87 13.79 -6.50 16.19
C GLU A 87 14.16 -5.02 16.14
N LEU A 88 13.93 -4.37 15.00
CA LEU A 88 14.11 -2.93 14.83
C LEU A 88 13.23 -2.15 15.80
N ALA A 89 11.96 -2.51 15.92
CA ALA A 89 11.05 -1.89 16.88
C ALA A 89 11.51 -2.11 18.34
N ALA A 90 12.00 -3.30 18.68
CA ALA A 90 12.52 -3.61 20.02
C ALA A 90 13.78 -2.81 20.37
N ARG A 91 14.59 -2.44 19.38
CA ARG A 91 15.73 -1.51 19.53
C ARG A 91 15.32 -0.02 19.57
N GLY A 92 14.03 0.29 19.49
CA GLY A 92 13.51 1.66 19.55
C GLY A 92 13.55 2.41 18.23
N HIS A 93 13.78 1.73 17.09
CA HIS A 93 13.66 2.39 15.79
C HIS A 93 12.21 2.77 15.50
N ARG A 94 12.00 4.03 15.11
CA ARG A 94 10.70 4.50 14.58
C ARG A 94 10.52 3.95 13.17
N LEU A 95 9.46 3.20 12.93
CA LEU A 95 9.18 2.57 11.64
C LEU A 95 7.92 3.20 11.04
N GLY A 96 7.95 3.55 9.76
CA GLY A 96 6.77 3.97 9.03
C GLY A 96 6.74 3.34 7.65
N VAL A 97 5.56 3.25 7.07
CA VAL A 97 5.33 2.69 5.74
C VAL A 97 4.76 3.75 4.81
N PHE A 98 5.23 3.79 3.57
CA PHE A 98 4.67 4.64 2.53
C PHE A 98 4.35 3.85 1.27
N THR A 99 3.41 4.35 0.46
CA THR A 99 3.03 3.75 -0.82
C THR A 99 2.29 4.73 -1.70
N ASP A 100 2.38 4.56 -3.02
CA ASP A 100 1.53 5.22 -4.01
C ASP A 100 0.09 4.64 -4.03
N ALA A 101 -0.13 3.46 -3.43
CA ALA A 101 -1.44 2.82 -3.39
C ALA A 101 -2.50 3.66 -2.66
N PRO A 102 -3.78 3.55 -3.05
CA PRO A 102 -4.88 4.13 -2.27
C PRO A 102 -4.95 3.57 -0.85
N GLU A 103 -5.38 4.41 0.09
CA GLU A 103 -5.44 4.07 1.51
C GLU A 103 -6.22 2.79 1.81
N ALA A 104 -7.36 2.61 1.13
CA ALA A 104 -8.21 1.43 1.30
C ALA A 104 -7.49 0.11 0.98
N LEU A 105 -6.56 0.10 0.02
CA LEU A 105 -5.72 -1.06 -0.29
C LEU A 105 -4.56 -1.19 0.70
N ALA A 106 -3.87 -0.07 0.97
CA ALA A 106 -2.66 -0.07 1.78
C ALA A 106 -2.91 -0.54 3.22
N ARG A 107 -4.02 -0.13 3.84
CA ARG A 107 -4.40 -0.55 5.20
C ARG A 107 -4.58 -2.06 5.30
N ILE A 108 -5.28 -2.65 4.32
CA ILE A 108 -5.50 -4.10 4.28
C ILE A 108 -4.18 -4.85 4.05
N ALA A 109 -3.35 -4.36 3.15
CA ALA A 109 -2.06 -4.97 2.87
C ALA A 109 -1.15 -4.99 4.11
N VAL A 110 -1.00 -3.85 4.81
CA VAL A 110 -0.18 -3.76 6.02
C VAL A 110 -0.69 -4.70 7.14
N ALA A 111 -2.01 -4.79 7.32
CA ALA A 111 -2.62 -5.71 8.27
C ALA A 111 -2.38 -7.18 7.89
N GLN A 112 -2.61 -7.53 6.62
CA GLN A 112 -2.41 -8.88 6.09
C GLN A 112 -0.95 -9.32 6.18
N LEU A 113 0.00 -8.41 6.00
CA LEU A 113 1.44 -8.65 6.11
C LEU A 113 1.95 -8.64 7.57
N GLY A 114 1.08 -8.35 8.54
CA GLY A 114 1.41 -8.37 9.97
C GLY A 114 2.30 -7.20 10.44
N ALA A 115 2.37 -6.13 9.64
CA ALA A 115 3.21 -4.96 9.92
C ALA A 115 2.48 -3.86 10.73
N ASP A 116 1.14 -3.88 10.80
CA ASP A 116 0.34 -2.79 11.38
C ASP A 116 0.75 -2.40 12.81
N ARG A 117 0.97 -3.38 13.70
CA ARG A 117 1.30 -3.13 15.12
C ARG A 117 2.72 -2.63 15.34
N ARG A 118 3.54 -2.61 14.29
CA ARG A 118 4.98 -2.30 14.37
C ARG A 118 5.32 -0.96 13.75
N ILE A 119 4.41 -0.38 12.98
CA ILE A 119 4.62 0.90 12.33
C ILE A 119 3.96 2.02 13.13
N GLU A 120 4.61 3.17 13.17
CA GLU A 120 4.12 4.40 13.79
C GLU A 120 3.18 5.16 12.86
N ALA A 121 3.40 5.04 11.55
CA ALA A 121 2.64 5.75 10.54
C ALA A 121 2.57 4.95 9.23
N LEU A 122 1.42 5.05 8.56
CA LEU A 122 1.21 4.64 7.17
C LEU A 122 0.82 5.89 6.39
N GLU A 123 1.57 6.22 5.34
CA GLU A 123 1.24 7.31 4.41
C GLU A 123 0.96 6.73 3.02
N THR A 124 -0.04 7.26 2.33
CA THR A 124 -0.57 6.65 1.09
C THR A 124 -0.83 7.68 0.00
N GLY A 125 -0.79 7.27 -1.26
CA GLY A 125 -1.04 8.14 -2.41
C GLY A 125 0.09 9.15 -2.70
N ALA A 126 -0.23 10.19 -3.46
CA ALA A 126 0.74 11.16 -3.93
C ALA A 126 1.44 11.87 -2.76
N GLY A 127 2.76 12.01 -2.82
CA GLY A 127 3.56 12.65 -1.76
C GLY A 127 3.63 11.89 -0.44
N ALA A 128 3.26 10.60 -0.41
CA ALA A 128 3.28 9.79 0.82
C ALA A 128 4.65 9.74 1.50
N LEU A 129 5.74 9.64 0.73
CA LEU A 129 7.08 9.61 1.28
C LEU A 129 7.43 10.93 1.98
N ASP A 130 7.15 12.07 1.35
CA ASP A 130 7.48 13.38 1.91
C ASP A 130 6.76 13.62 3.24
N ARG A 131 5.45 13.34 3.28
CA ARG A 131 4.66 13.40 4.53
C ARG A 131 5.20 12.46 5.60
N LEU A 132 5.68 11.27 5.22
CA LEU A 132 6.24 10.34 6.18
C LEU A 132 7.58 10.84 6.74
N LEU A 133 8.43 11.40 5.89
CA LEU A 133 9.72 11.98 6.29
C LEU A 133 9.54 13.19 7.21
N GLU A 134 8.54 14.04 6.96
CA GLU A 134 8.18 15.14 7.87
C GLU A 134 7.83 14.63 9.28
N ARG A 135 7.17 13.48 9.39
CA ARG A 135 6.79 12.85 10.66
C ARG A 135 7.95 12.14 11.37
N LEU A 136 8.79 11.43 10.62
CA LEU A 136 9.86 10.61 11.17
C LEU A 136 11.17 11.38 11.41
N GLY A 137 11.38 12.48 10.68
CA GLY A 137 12.56 13.32 10.74
C GLY A 137 13.49 13.16 9.52
N PRO A 138 14.34 14.16 9.23
CA PRO A 138 15.11 14.25 7.99
C PRO A 138 16.18 13.16 7.83
N ASP A 139 16.70 12.61 8.93
CA ASP A 139 17.72 11.53 8.90
C ASP A 139 17.09 10.13 8.76
N THR A 140 15.82 10.06 8.37
CA THR A 140 15.11 8.80 8.22
C THR A 140 15.64 8.01 7.03
N LEU A 141 16.21 6.83 7.30
CA LEU A 141 16.56 5.87 6.25
C LEU A 141 15.31 5.45 5.46
N VAL A 142 15.36 5.61 4.13
CA VAL A 142 14.33 5.20 3.17
C VAL A 142 14.68 3.84 2.58
N VAL A 143 13.73 2.91 2.60
CA VAL A 143 13.90 1.54 2.11
C VAL A 143 12.85 1.25 1.03
N ARG A 144 13.30 1.09 -0.22
CA ARG A 144 12.46 0.77 -1.39
C ARG A 144 12.66 -0.63 -1.94
N GLU A 145 13.71 -1.30 -1.48
CA GLU A 145 14.05 -2.65 -1.91
C GLU A 145 14.33 -3.50 -0.69
N ARG A 146 13.96 -4.79 -0.78
CA ARG A 146 14.16 -5.75 0.31
C ARG A 146 15.64 -5.94 0.67
N SER A 147 16.54 -5.82 -0.30
CA SER A 147 18.00 -5.86 -0.11
C SER A 147 18.53 -4.71 0.74
N ALA A 148 17.84 -3.57 0.77
CA ALA A 148 18.21 -2.39 1.54
C ALA A 148 17.70 -2.42 2.99
N LEU A 149 16.97 -3.47 3.38
CA LEU A 149 16.62 -3.70 4.77
C LEU A 149 17.90 -4.01 5.56
N PRO A 150 18.21 -3.22 6.61
CA PRO A 150 19.48 -3.33 7.30
C PRO A 150 19.48 -4.57 8.21
N VAL A 151 19.94 -5.68 7.66
CA VAL A 151 20.15 -6.94 8.41
C VAL A 151 21.30 -6.79 9.42
N GLU A 152 22.20 -5.83 9.22
CA GLU A 152 23.32 -5.54 10.14
C GLU A 152 22.91 -4.71 11.36
N LEU A 153 21.84 -3.92 11.26
CA LEU A 153 21.20 -3.27 12.42
C LEU A 153 20.36 -4.27 13.25
N ALA A 154 20.29 -5.52 12.77
CA ALA A 154 19.63 -6.67 13.38
C ALA A 154 20.62 -7.65 14.07
N ARG A 155 21.85 -7.22 14.36
CA ARG A 155 22.81 -7.97 15.19
C ARG A 155 23.16 -7.16 16.43
#